data_AF-A0A6L5QHY6-F1
#
_entry.id   AF-A0A6L5QHY6-F1
#
_cell.length_a   1.000
_cell.length_b   1.000
_cell.length_c   1.000
_cell.angle_alpha   90.00
_cell.angle_beta   90.00
_cell.angle_gamma   90.00
#
_symmetry.space_group_name_H-M   'P 1'
#
loop_
_entity.id
_entity.type
_entity.pdbx_description
1 polymer ?
#
loop_
_entity_poly.entity_id
_entity_poly.type
_entity_poly.pdbx_seq_one_letter_code
_entity_poly.pdbx_strand_id
1 'polypeptide(L)' 'MKHIIIHPARFDREAYAIDRMSQAAQRLLHAHTIADEIRAGQWVLAWAVAAGVRPSARALARAMALSDPLSLH' A
#
# COMPACT_ATOMS: atom_id res chain seq x y z
N MET A 1 -3.45 -37.86 -12.48
CA MET A 1 -4.06 -36.52 -12.37
C MET A 1 -3.41 -35.80 -11.19
N LYS A 2 -2.74 -34.66 -11.39
CA LYS A 2 -2.07 -33.92 -10.30
C LYS A 2 -3.12 -33.14 -9.52
N HIS A 3 -3.26 -33.45 -8.24
CA HIS A 3 -4.19 -32.81 -7.32
C HIS A 3 -3.58 -31.47 -6.86
N ILE A 4 -4.09 -30.34 -7.36
CA ILE A 4 -3.66 -29.02 -6.91
C ILE A 4 -4.45 -28.67 -5.66
N ILE A 5 -3.80 -28.77 -4.50
CA ILE A 5 -4.39 -28.39 -3.22
C ILE A 5 -4.12 -26.90 -3.00
N ILE A 6 -5.13 -26.07 -3.26
CA ILE A 6 -5.08 -24.64 -2.93
C ILE A 6 -5.40 -24.51 -1.43
N HIS A 7 -4.36 -24.37 -0.61
CA HIS A 7 -4.51 -24.03 0.80
C HIS A 7 -5.02 -22.59 0.93
N PRO A 8 -5.80 -22.26 1.98
CA PRO A 8 -6.35 -20.93 2.17
C PRO A 8 -5.23 -19.92 2.50
N ALA A 9 -4.66 -19.30 1.47
CA ALA A 9 -3.59 -18.30 1.52
C ALA A 9 -3.97 -16.97 2.20
N ARG A 10 -5.01 -16.93 3.04
CA ARG A 10 -5.52 -15.70 3.66
C ARG A 10 -4.56 -15.16 4.71
N PHE A 11 -4.02 -16.03 5.57
CA PHE A 11 -3.05 -15.63 6.60
C PHE A 11 -1.73 -15.14 5.99
N ASP A 12 -1.24 -15.78 4.93
CA ASP A 12 0.00 -15.38 4.27
C ASP A 12 -0.13 -14.04 3.55
N ARG A 13 -1.28 -13.76 2.92
CA ARG A 13 -1.49 -12.50 2.19
C ARG A 13 -1.58 -11.29 3.12
N GLU A 14 -2.24 -11.45 4.26
CA GLU A 14 -2.33 -10.39 5.28
C GLU A 14 -0.96 -10.14 5.92
N ALA A 15 -0.27 -11.19 6.34
CA ALA A 15 1.08 -11.08 6.91
C ALA A 15 2.07 -10.46 5.92
N TYR A 16 2.00 -10.86 4.65
CA TYR A 16 2.78 -10.27 3.57
C TYR A 16 2.44 -8.79 3.36
N ALA A 17 1.15 -8.43 3.35
CA ALA A 17 0.75 -7.04 3.23
C ALA A 17 1.24 -6.19 4.41
N ILE A 18 1.20 -6.72 5.63
CA ILE A 18 1.72 -6.06 6.84
C ILE A 18 3.23 -5.85 6.74
N ASP A 19 4.01 -6.87 6.33
CA ASP A 19 5.46 -6.74 6.15
C ASP A 19 5.80 -5.64 5.13
N ARG A 20 5.10 -5.62 4.00
CA ARG A 20 5.30 -4.63 2.94
C ARG A 20 4.87 -3.22 3.37
N MET A 21 3.82 -3.12 4.18
CA MET A 21 3.40 -1.86 4.81
C MET A 21 4.48 -1.34 5.77
N SER A 22 5.06 -2.18 6.62
CA SER A 22 6.14 -1.81 7.54
C SER A 22 7.39 -1.33 6.79
N GLN A 23 7.78 -1.99 5.70
CA GLN A 23 8.90 -1.54 4.86
C GLN A 23 8.63 -0.18 4.22
N ALA A 24 7.40 0.06 3.75
CA ALA A 24 7.01 1.36 3.20
C ALA A 24 7.00 2.45 4.29
N ALA A 25 6.53 2.13 5.49
CA ALA A 25 6.53 3.05 6.63
C ALA A 25 7.95 3.41 7.07
N GLN A 26 8.88 2.44 7.05
CA GLN A 26 10.29 2.71 7.32
C GLN A 26 10.91 3.64 6.27
N ARG A 27 10.57 3.47 4.99
CA ARG A 27 10.99 4.41 3.94
C ARG A 27 10.42 5.81 4.14
N LEU A 28 9.19 5.91 4.63
CA LEU A 28 8.56 7.18 4.96
C LEU A 28 9.32 7.91 6.08
N LEU A 29 9.72 7.19 7.13
CA LEU A 29 10.50 7.74 8.25
C LEU A 29 11.91 8.21 7.84
N HIS A 30 12.45 7.66 6.74
CA HIS A 30 13.74 8.03 6.18
C HIS A 30 13.63 8.87 4.90
N ALA A 31 12.45 9.43 4.60
CA ALA A 31 12.27 10.29 3.44
C ALA A 31 12.99 11.63 3.66
N HIS A 32 13.86 12.00 2.72
CA HIS A 32 14.60 13.26 2.77
C HIS A 32 13.99 14.32 1.84
N THR A 33 13.07 13.91 0.98
CA THR A 33 12.36 14.79 0.05
C THR A 33 10.86 14.59 0.18
N ILE A 34 10.11 15.65 -0.12
CA ILE A 34 8.63 15.61 -0.15
C ILE A 34 8.14 14.55 -1.16
N ALA A 35 8.86 14.37 -2.27
CA ALA A 35 8.51 13.37 -3.27
C ALA A 35 8.67 11.93 -2.74
N ASP A 36 9.71 11.66 -1.96
CA ASP A 36 9.92 10.37 -1.30
C ASP A 36 8.87 10.11 -0.23
N GLU A 37 8.50 11.14 0.52
CA GLU A 37 7.45 11.08 1.54
C GLU A 37 6.10 10.70 0.91
N ILE A 38 5.71 11.39 -0.18
CA ILE A 38 4.46 11.09 -0.90
C ILE A 38 4.47 9.65 -1.43
N ARG A 39 5.56 9.23 -2.07
CA ARG A 39 5.68 7.89 -2.64
C ARG A 39 5.62 6.81 -1.56
N ALA A 40 6.34 6.98 -0.47
CA ALA A 40 6.34 6.03 0.64
C ALA A 40 4.95 5.96 1.31
N GLY A 41 4.30 7.11 1.52
CA GLY A 41 2.93 7.19 2.06
C GLY A 41 1.89 6.49 1.18
N GLN A 42 1.99 6.62 -0.15
CA GLN A 42 1.14 5.89 -1.10
C GLN A 42 1.30 4.37 -0.95
N TRP A 43 2.53 3.90 -0.79
CA TRP A 43 2.80 2.47 -0.60
C TRP A 43 2.26 1.96 0.74
N VAL A 44 2.39 2.72 1.82
CA VAL A 44 1.79 2.37 3.13
C VAL A 44 0.27 2.20 2.97
N LEU A 45 -0.39 3.15 2.32
CA LEU A 45 -1.84 3.11 2.12
C LEU A 45 -2.26 1.92 1.25
N ALA A 46 -1.54 1.66 0.15
CA ALA A 46 -1.84 0.54 -0.75
C ALA A 46 -1.76 -0.81 -0.03
N TRP A 47 -0.74 -1.01 0.81
CA TRP A 47 -0.59 -2.24 1.58
C TRP A 47 -1.56 -2.34 2.75
N ALA A 48 -1.95 -1.23 3.37
CA ALA A 48 -3.03 -1.22 4.36
C ALA A 48 -4.35 -1.70 3.74
N VAL A 49 -4.70 -1.24 2.53
CA VAL A 49 -5.89 -1.72 1.80
C VAL A 49 -5.77 -3.21 1.47
N ALA A 50 -4.59 -3.67 1.04
CA ALA A 50 -4.33 -5.08 0.77
C ALA A 50 -4.45 -5.97 2.03
N ALA A 51 -4.11 -5.43 3.20
CA ALA A 51 -4.32 -6.06 4.51
C ALA A 51 -5.79 -6.02 4.98
N GLY A 52 -6.70 -5.43 4.21
CA GLY A 52 -8.13 -5.38 4.53
C GLY A 52 -8.59 -4.12 5.26
N VAL A 53 -7.71 -3.13 5.46
CA VAL A 53 -8.11 -1.82 5.99
C VAL A 53 -9.04 -1.14 4.98
N ARG A 54 -10.17 -0.64 5.46
CA ARG A 54 -11.09 0.18 4.66
C ARG A 54 -10.88 1.66 4.97
N PRO A 55 -9.97 2.35 4.26
CA PRO A 55 -9.86 3.79 4.38
C PRO A 55 -11.18 4.45 3.98
N SER A 56 -11.51 5.56 4.62
CA SER A 56 -12.70 6.33 4.24
C SER A 56 -12.61 6.75 2.77
N ALA A 57 -13.75 6.79 2.06
CA ALA A 57 -13.78 7.17 0.65
C ALA A 57 -13.09 8.52 0.39
N ARG A 58 -13.16 9.45 1.36
CA ARG A 58 -12.47 10.74 1.34
C ARG A 58 -10.95 10.61 1.41
N ALA A 59 -10.43 9.72 2.25
CA ALA A 59 -9.00 9.47 2.37
C ALA A 59 -8.44 8.82 1.10
N LEU A 60 -9.19 7.87 0.52
CA LEU A 60 -8.82 7.22 -0.74
C LEU A 60 -8.82 8.22 -1.92
N ALA A 61 -9.87 9.05 -2.04
CA ALA A 61 -9.96 10.07 -3.09
C ALA A 61 -8.82 11.09 -3.02
N ARG A 62 -8.42 11.50 -1.80
CA ARG A 62 -7.31 12.44 -1.60
C ARG A 62 -5.96 11.81 -1.94
N ALA A 63 -5.76 10.52 -1.61
CA ALA A 63 -4.56 9.80 -1.99
C ALA A 63 -4.47 9.61 -3.51
N MET A 64 -5.59 9.29 -4.18
CA MET A 64 -5.63 9.18 -5.65
C MET A 64 -5.37 10.53 -6.34
N ALA A 65 -5.93 11.62 -5.82
CA ALA A 65 -5.69 12.97 -6.35
C ALA A 65 -4.21 13.41 -6.25
N LEU A 66 -3.47 12.90 -5.25
CA LEU A 66 -2.02 13.13 -5.11
C LEU A 66 -1.17 12.19 -5.98
N SER A 67 -1.79 11.17 -6.57
CA SER A 67 -1.12 10.14 -7.39
C SER A 67 -1.18 10.42 -8.88
N ASP A 68 -1.90 11.47 -9.29
CA ASP A 68 -2.08 11.82 -10.69
C ASP A 68 -0.89 12.65 -11.19
N PRO A 69 -0.05 12.14 -12.11
CA PRO A 69 1.10 12.88 -12.61
C PRO A 69 0.74 13.91 -13.70
N LEU A 70 -0.53 14.31 -13.84
CA LEU A 70 -1.06 14.88 -15.09
C LEU A 70 -1.40 16.38 -15.10
N SER A 71 -1.04 17.15 -14.07
CA SER A 71 -1.32 18.60 -14.09
C SER A 71 -0.11 19.45 -13.68
N LEU A 72 0.97 19.34 -14.45
CA LEU A 72 2.05 20.34 -14.52
C LEU A 72 2.40 20.55 -16.01
N HIS A 73 1.45 21.10 -16.75
CA HIS A 73 1.67 21.73 -18.05
C HIS A 73 0.81 22.99 -18.16
#